data_AF-A0A7K9HNE7-F1
#
_entry.id   AF-A0A7K9HNE7-F1
#
_cell.length_a   1.000
_cell.length_b   1.000
_cell.length_c   1.000
_cell.angle_alpha   90.00
_cell.angle_beta   90.00
_cell.angle_gamma   90.00
#
_symmetry.space_group_name_H-M   'P 1'
#
loop_
_entity.id
_entity.type
_entity.pdbx_description
1 polymer ?
#
loop_
_entity_poly.entity_id
_entity_poly.type
_entity_poly.pdbx_seq_one_letter_code
_entity_poly.pdbx_strand_id
1 'polypeptide(L)'
;VLPVIYRAIGSRHLPASNISFLHLDSHPDLLIPVNMPADTVFDKEALFSELSIENWIMPAVYAGHISQVLWLHPPWAQQISEGKHHFLIGKDISTTTIRVTGTDHYFLSDGLYVPADQLENQKPLNLYVILISPTEATNGQEEDDEVVSAKRLKLNKDDTASAASAPSSVARGELDHSTPSLKKKEVQNASVSNETETLSECSISSSPRNSECPIRKVVKDVCQVLQKGDAYILDIDLDFFSVKNPFKEMYTQTEYELLQELYNFKKPNGNATEVCLLDCVENRVHQLEDLEAAFADLCDSDNEETLQKWASYPG
;
A
#
# COMPACT_ATOMS: atom_id res chain seq x y z
N VAL A 1 3.51 4.47 -6.18
CA VAL A 1 2.69 3.91 -7.30
C VAL A 1 2.06 4.97 -8.23
N LEU A 2 1.41 6.02 -7.69
CA LEU A 2 0.55 6.99 -8.39
C LEU A 2 1.02 7.55 -9.77
N PRO A 3 2.30 7.91 -10.02
CA PRO A 3 2.73 8.49 -11.30
C PRO A 3 2.50 7.55 -12.51
N VAL A 4 2.50 6.24 -12.29
CA VAL A 4 2.24 5.23 -13.33
C VAL A 4 0.75 5.22 -13.68
N ILE A 5 -0.13 5.30 -12.67
CA ILE A 5 -1.58 5.35 -12.82
C ILE A 5 -1.97 6.60 -13.62
N TYR A 6 -1.49 7.77 -13.22
CA TYR A 6 -1.81 9.04 -13.91
C TYR A 6 -1.31 9.04 -15.37
N ARG A 7 -0.16 8.41 -15.65
CA ARG A 7 0.30 8.21 -17.03
C ARG A 7 -0.62 7.28 -17.82
N ALA A 8 -1.12 6.20 -17.22
CA ALA A 8 -2.05 5.27 -17.87
C ALA A 8 -3.42 5.93 -18.15
N ILE A 9 -3.93 6.76 -17.25
CA ILE A 9 -5.13 7.58 -17.46
C ILE A 9 -4.90 8.60 -18.59
N GLY A 10 -3.83 9.40 -18.51
CA GLY A 10 -3.51 10.42 -19.53
C GLY A 10 -3.26 9.85 -20.94
N SER A 11 -2.76 8.61 -21.02
CA SER A 11 -2.58 7.87 -22.28
C SER A 11 -3.78 7.01 -22.69
N ARG A 12 -4.91 7.08 -21.96
CA ARG A 12 -6.17 6.36 -22.21
C ARG A 12 -6.07 4.83 -22.16
N HIS A 13 -5.07 4.28 -21.46
CA HIS A 13 -5.02 2.86 -21.10
C HIS A 13 -5.92 2.55 -19.89
N LEU A 14 -6.24 3.57 -19.08
CA LEU A 14 -7.27 3.54 -18.05
C LEU A 14 -8.34 4.61 -18.34
N PRO A 15 -9.59 4.42 -17.89
CA PRO A 15 -10.62 5.44 -17.94
C PRO A 15 -10.28 6.61 -17.00
N ALA A 16 -10.95 7.75 -17.17
CA ALA A 16 -10.71 8.95 -16.36
C ALA A 16 -11.39 8.89 -14.97
N SER A 17 -12.28 7.93 -14.74
CA SER A 17 -13.12 7.81 -13.54
C SER A 17 -13.61 6.38 -13.36
N ASN A 18 -14.26 6.11 -12.23
CA ASN A 18 -14.89 4.82 -11.90
C ASN A 18 -13.93 3.61 -11.97
N ILE A 19 -12.66 3.80 -11.60
CA ILE A 19 -11.69 2.71 -11.46
C ILE A 19 -11.93 2.00 -10.11
N SER A 20 -11.93 0.68 -10.14
CA SER A 20 -11.83 -0.17 -8.94
C SER A 20 -10.37 -0.45 -8.61
N PHE A 21 -9.93 -0.11 -7.40
CA PHE A 21 -8.57 -0.40 -6.93
C PHE A 21 -8.57 -1.69 -6.09
N LEU A 22 -7.75 -2.67 -6.45
CA LEU A 22 -7.60 -3.93 -5.73
C LEU A 22 -6.17 -3.97 -5.16
N HIS A 23 -6.03 -3.80 -3.85
CA HIS A 23 -4.76 -3.64 -3.15
C HIS A 23 -4.56 -4.82 -2.18
N LEU A 24 -3.49 -5.58 -2.39
CA LEU A 24 -3.07 -6.70 -1.54
C LEU A 24 -1.82 -6.27 -0.77
N ASP A 25 -1.99 -5.96 0.51
CA ASP A 25 -0.94 -5.52 1.46
C ASP A 25 -1.43 -5.72 2.91
N SER A 26 -0.52 -5.71 3.88
CA SER A 26 -0.79 -5.53 5.30
C SER A 26 -1.08 -4.08 5.74
N HIS A 27 -0.88 -3.09 4.87
CA HIS A 27 -1.26 -1.69 5.10
C HIS A 27 -2.47 -1.30 4.22
N PRO A 28 -3.34 -0.37 4.63
CA PRO A 28 -4.43 0.09 3.77
C PRO A 28 -3.99 1.13 2.72
N ASP A 29 -2.93 1.89 3.00
CA ASP A 29 -2.46 3.07 2.26
C ASP A 29 -3.54 4.16 2.01
N LEU A 30 -4.48 4.28 2.95
CA LEU A 30 -5.62 5.20 2.89
C LEU A 30 -5.48 6.44 3.80
N LEU A 31 -4.29 6.73 4.33
CA LEU A 31 -4.07 8.02 5.01
C LEU A 31 -3.98 9.17 4.00
N ILE A 32 -3.96 10.37 4.55
CA ILE A 32 -3.85 11.66 3.86
C ILE A 32 -2.93 12.50 4.74
N PRO A 33 -1.94 13.24 4.21
CA PRO A 33 -1.17 14.16 5.04
C PRO A 33 -2.10 15.25 5.59
N VAL A 34 -2.21 15.35 6.92
CA VAL A 34 -3.21 16.18 7.61
C VAL A 34 -3.18 17.65 7.19
N ASN A 35 -2.01 18.15 6.80
CA ASN A 35 -1.79 19.54 6.37
C ASN A 35 -1.84 19.76 4.85
N MET A 36 -2.08 18.73 4.03
CA MET A 36 -2.12 18.86 2.56
C MET A 36 -3.33 19.70 2.11
N PRO A 37 -3.12 20.86 1.44
CA PRO A 37 -4.21 21.61 0.81
C PRO A 37 -4.87 20.76 -0.28
N ALA A 38 -6.20 20.74 -0.33
CA ALA A 38 -6.89 19.85 -1.27
C ALA A 38 -6.65 20.21 -2.75
N ASP A 39 -6.32 21.46 -3.05
CA ASP A 39 -6.01 21.90 -4.41
C ASP A 39 -4.67 21.34 -4.92
N THR A 40 -3.77 20.92 -4.02
CA THR A 40 -2.48 20.25 -4.34
C THR A 40 -2.69 18.98 -5.17
N VAL A 41 -3.81 18.26 -5.01
CA VAL A 41 -4.11 17.05 -5.81
C VAL A 41 -4.13 17.32 -7.32
N PHE A 42 -4.41 18.55 -7.73
CA PHE A 42 -4.47 18.94 -9.14
C PHE A 42 -3.15 19.52 -9.67
N ASP A 43 -2.18 19.79 -8.80
CA ASP A 43 -0.78 20.04 -9.18
C ASP A 43 0.02 18.74 -9.06
N LYS A 44 0.38 18.16 -10.20
CA LYS A 44 1.09 16.88 -10.26
C LYS A 44 2.47 16.92 -9.59
N GLU A 45 3.18 18.05 -9.67
CA GLU A 45 4.54 18.14 -9.15
C GLU A 45 4.51 18.34 -7.64
N ALA A 46 3.66 19.25 -7.15
CA ALA A 46 3.44 19.46 -5.72
C ALA A 46 2.82 18.22 -5.04
N LEU A 47 1.86 17.55 -5.68
CA LEU A 47 1.31 16.30 -5.14
C LEU A 47 2.42 15.27 -4.94
N PHE A 48 3.25 15.02 -5.97
CA PHE A 48 4.24 13.95 -5.89
C PHE A 48 5.38 14.21 -4.90
N SER A 49 5.61 15.44 -4.44
CA SER A 49 6.53 15.75 -3.34
C SER A 49 5.95 15.54 -1.95
N GLU A 50 4.62 15.53 -1.82
CA GLU A 50 3.90 15.41 -0.53
C GLU A 50 3.47 13.96 -0.21
N LEU A 51 3.61 13.02 -1.17
CA LEU A 51 3.20 11.63 -0.97
C LEU A 51 4.28 10.75 -0.38
N SER A 52 3.86 9.94 0.59
CA SER A 52 4.65 8.87 1.22
C SER A 52 3.96 7.52 0.99
N ILE A 53 4.53 6.45 1.55
CA ILE A 53 4.08 5.07 1.32
C ILE A 53 2.67 4.81 1.85
N GLU A 54 2.24 5.50 2.90
CA GLU A 54 0.99 5.24 3.61
C GLU A 54 -0.23 6.07 3.13
N ASN A 55 -0.03 6.99 2.17
CA ASN A 55 -1.00 8.06 1.90
C ASN A 55 -1.32 8.34 0.40
N TRP A 56 -0.83 7.50 -0.51
CA TRP A 56 -0.84 7.79 -1.95
C TRP A 56 -2.13 7.40 -2.70
N ILE A 57 -3.02 6.58 -2.11
CA ILE A 57 -4.26 6.14 -2.78
C ILE A 57 -5.32 7.24 -2.75
N MET A 58 -5.54 7.88 -1.59
CA MET A 58 -6.65 8.82 -1.37
C MET A 58 -6.66 10.06 -2.28
N PRO A 59 -5.52 10.65 -2.70
CA PRO A 59 -5.51 11.70 -3.71
C PRO A 59 -6.15 11.28 -5.04
N ALA A 60 -6.00 10.03 -5.47
CA ALA A 60 -6.65 9.51 -6.68
C ALA A 60 -8.17 9.33 -6.51
N VAL A 61 -8.64 9.11 -5.28
CA VAL A 61 -10.07 9.08 -4.93
C VAL A 61 -10.63 10.52 -4.96
N TYR A 62 -9.96 11.49 -4.34
CA TYR A 62 -10.39 12.89 -4.35
C TYR A 62 -10.38 13.50 -5.77
N ALA A 63 -9.40 13.16 -6.60
CA ALA A 63 -9.38 13.49 -8.03
C ALA A 63 -10.55 12.88 -8.83
N GLY A 64 -11.29 11.91 -8.26
CA GLY A 64 -12.43 11.23 -8.88
C GLY A 64 -12.06 10.08 -9.83
N HIS A 65 -10.79 9.66 -9.85
CA HIS A 65 -10.33 8.55 -10.69
C HIS A 65 -10.77 7.20 -10.12
N ILE A 66 -10.58 7.00 -8.81
CA ILE A 66 -10.93 5.78 -8.09
C ILE A 66 -12.26 5.98 -7.34
N SER A 67 -13.21 5.07 -7.50
CA SER A 67 -14.53 5.11 -6.83
C SER A 67 -14.72 3.96 -5.83
N GLN A 68 -13.89 2.92 -5.92
CA GLN A 68 -13.95 1.71 -5.12
C GLN A 68 -12.53 1.27 -4.77
N VAL A 69 -12.28 0.92 -3.51
CA VAL A 69 -11.05 0.27 -3.05
C VAL A 69 -11.42 -1.07 -2.41
N LEU A 70 -10.70 -2.12 -2.76
CA LEU A 70 -10.75 -3.42 -2.13
C LEU A 70 -9.38 -3.67 -1.50
N TRP A 71 -9.32 -3.62 -0.18
CA TRP A 71 -8.13 -3.94 0.58
C TRP A 71 -8.20 -5.41 1.02
N LEU A 72 -7.30 -6.21 0.48
CA LEU A 72 -7.15 -7.63 0.78
C LEU A 72 -6.01 -7.77 1.77
N HIS A 73 -6.35 -8.04 3.03
CA HIS A 73 -5.41 -7.91 4.14
C HIS A 73 -5.17 -9.25 4.85
N PRO A 74 -3.96 -9.48 5.39
CA PRO A 74 -3.66 -10.66 6.19
C PRO A 74 -4.23 -10.55 7.62
N PRO A 75 -4.33 -11.67 8.39
CA PRO A 75 -4.97 -11.69 9.72
C PRO A 75 -4.34 -10.78 10.80
N TRP A 76 -3.09 -10.34 10.61
CA TRP A 76 -2.41 -9.42 11.52
C TRP A 76 -2.64 -7.94 11.21
N ALA A 77 -3.15 -7.62 10.02
CA ALA A 77 -3.53 -6.27 9.62
C ALA A 77 -4.98 -6.01 10.08
N GLN A 78 -5.15 -5.17 11.08
CA GLN A 78 -6.42 -4.89 11.76
C GLN A 78 -6.68 -3.37 11.90
N GLN A 79 -6.06 -2.57 11.04
CA GLN A 79 -6.14 -1.10 11.04
C GLN A 79 -7.58 -0.60 10.79
N ILE A 80 -8.29 -1.25 9.87
CA ILE A 80 -9.69 -0.95 9.50
C ILE A 80 -10.50 -2.23 9.72
N SER A 81 -11.76 -2.08 10.16
CA SER A 81 -12.64 -3.22 10.43
C SER A 81 -13.09 -3.94 9.16
N GLU A 82 -13.27 -5.27 9.20
CA GLU A 82 -13.68 -6.03 8.02
C GLU A 82 -15.11 -5.71 7.57
N GLY A 83 -15.34 -5.70 6.25
CA GLY A 83 -16.66 -5.51 5.67
C GLY A 83 -16.71 -4.42 4.60
N LYS A 84 -17.89 -3.81 4.42
CA LYS A 84 -18.09 -2.72 3.47
C LYS A 84 -18.26 -1.39 4.21
N HIS A 85 -17.36 -0.46 3.92
CA HIS A 85 -17.40 0.92 4.35
C HIS A 85 -17.84 1.85 3.22
N HIS A 86 -18.50 2.94 3.59
CA HIS A 86 -18.89 3.98 2.66
C HIS A 86 -18.78 5.34 3.35
N PHE A 87 -18.00 6.23 2.75
CA PHE A 87 -17.77 7.57 3.24
C PHE A 87 -17.44 8.50 2.08
N LEU A 88 -17.40 9.80 2.37
CA LEU A 88 -17.03 10.84 1.42
C LEU A 88 -15.59 11.27 1.69
N ILE A 89 -14.85 11.61 0.64
CA ILE A 89 -13.61 12.41 0.71
C ILE A 89 -13.90 13.77 0.09
N GLY A 90 -13.39 14.85 0.68
CA GLY A 90 -13.66 16.20 0.23
C GLY A 90 -12.60 17.19 0.71
N LYS A 91 -12.77 18.45 0.30
CA LYS A 91 -12.03 19.58 0.84
C LYS A 91 -12.81 20.13 2.02
N ASP A 92 -12.18 20.19 3.19
CA ASP A 92 -12.80 20.82 4.36
C ASP A 92 -12.89 22.35 4.15
N ILE A 93 -14.07 22.91 4.42
CA ILE A 93 -14.38 24.33 4.26
C ILE A 93 -13.55 25.19 5.22
N SER A 94 -13.18 24.68 6.39
CA SER A 94 -12.49 25.47 7.43
C SER A 94 -10.97 25.56 7.23
N THR A 95 -10.31 24.44 6.93
CA THR A 95 -8.85 24.32 6.78
C THR A 95 -8.39 24.33 5.33
N THR A 96 -9.29 24.12 4.36
CA THR A 96 -8.99 23.92 2.92
C THR A 96 -8.19 22.65 2.59
N THR A 97 -7.95 21.79 3.58
CA THR A 97 -7.23 20.51 3.44
C THR A 97 -8.17 19.37 3.04
N ILE A 98 -7.61 18.21 2.66
CA ILE A 98 -8.42 17.03 2.35
C ILE A 98 -8.85 16.33 3.65
N ARG A 99 -10.14 16.02 3.76
CA ARG A 99 -10.73 15.30 4.90
C ARG A 99 -11.75 14.26 4.42
N VAL A 100 -12.16 13.36 5.32
CA VAL A 100 -13.11 12.28 5.06
C VAL A 100 -14.26 12.27 6.06
N THR A 101 -15.38 11.63 5.71
CA THR A 101 -16.47 11.33 6.67
C THR A 101 -16.37 9.90 7.23
N GLY A 102 -15.22 9.24 7.09
CA GLY A 102 -14.98 7.87 7.53
C GLY A 102 -14.82 7.79 9.04
N THR A 103 -15.59 6.91 9.70
CA THR A 103 -15.64 6.81 11.17
C THR A 103 -14.80 5.65 11.74
N ASP A 104 -14.11 4.88 10.89
CA ASP A 104 -13.15 3.89 11.36
C ASP A 104 -12.02 4.56 12.14
N HIS A 105 -11.53 3.88 13.18
CA HIS A 105 -10.47 4.38 14.05
C HIS A 105 -9.23 4.86 13.31
N TYR A 106 -8.93 4.26 12.15
CA TYR A 106 -7.83 4.63 11.25
C TYR A 106 -7.90 6.06 10.71
N PHE A 107 -9.09 6.62 10.49
CA PHE A 107 -9.24 8.02 10.08
C PHE A 107 -9.33 8.97 11.29
N LEU A 108 -9.84 8.46 12.42
CA LEU A 108 -9.96 9.24 13.66
C LEU A 108 -8.60 9.43 14.37
N SER A 109 -7.71 8.43 14.31
CA SER A 109 -6.38 8.47 14.93
C SER A 109 -5.43 9.50 14.34
N ASP A 110 -5.72 9.95 13.11
CA ASP A 110 -4.89 10.80 12.27
C ASP A 110 -5.59 12.15 11.96
N GLY A 111 -6.68 12.45 12.66
CA GLY A 111 -7.38 13.74 12.56
C GLY A 111 -8.09 14.00 11.23
N LEU A 112 -8.41 12.95 10.46
CA LEU A 112 -8.92 13.07 9.10
C LEU A 112 -10.45 13.17 9.00
N TYR A 113 -11.19 12.90 10.07
CA TYR A 113 -12.65 12.93 10.07
C TYR A 113 -13.23 14.34 10.23
N VAL A 114 -14.19 14.69 9.36
CA VAL A 114 -15.09 15.84 9.54
C VAL A 114 -16.53 15.46 9.14
N PRO A 115 -17.55 16.17 9.66
CA PRO A 115 -18.95 16.06 9.21
C PRO A 115 -19.13 16.36 7.72
N ALA A 116 -20.15 15.74 7.11
CA ALA A 116 -20.38 15.82 5.67
C ALA A 116 -20.79 17.22 5.18
N ASP A 117 -21.37 18.06 6.03
CA ASP A 117 -21.73 19.44 5.70
C ASP A 117 -20.53 20.41 5.76
N GLN A 118 -19.40 19.97 6.31
CA GLN A 118 -18.13 20.71 6.32
C GLN A 118 -17.25 20.39 5.09
N LEU A 119 -17.67 19.46 4.22
CA LEU A 119 -16.94 19.11 3.01
C LEU A 119 -17.51 19.75 1.74
N GLU A 120 -16.65 20.41 0.96
CA GLU A 120 -16.90 20.74 -0.45
C GLU A 120 -16.22 19.75 -1.41
N ASN A 121 -16.63 19.78 -2.69
CA ASN A 121 -16.09 18.94 -3.78
C ASN A 121 -16.14 17.41 -3.56
N GLN A 122 -17.03 16.96 -2.67
CA GLN A 122 -17.22 15.59 -2.19
C GLN A 122 -17.15 14.51 -3.29
N LYS A 123 -16.37 13.45 -3.05
CA LYS A 123 -16.36 12.21 -3.83
C LYS A 123 -16.77 11.03 -2.93
N PRO A 124 -17.69 10.16 -3.36
CA PRO A 124 -18.02 8.95 -2.62
C PRO A 124 -16.96 7.86 -2.84
N LEU A 125 -16.51 7.23 -1.77
CA LEU A 125 -15.70 6.02 -1.80
C LEU A 125 -16.52 4.82 -1.29
N ASN A 126 -16.37 3.67 -1.94
CA ASN A 126 -16.76 2.38 -1.37
C ASN A 126 -15.47 1.62 -1.04
N LEU A 127 -15.22 1.39 0.25
CA LEU A 127 -14.09 0.58 0.71
C LEU A 127 -14.59 -0.81 1.10
N TYR A 128 -13.89 -1.84 0.64
CA TYR A 128 -14.15 -3.24 0.95
C TYR A 128 -12.90 -3.81 1.65
N VAL A 129 -13.02 -4.12 2.94
CA VAL A 129 -11.94 -4.69 3.75
C VAL A 129 -12.17 -6.19 3.86
N ILE A 130 -11.26 -6.97 3.28
CA ILE A 130 -11.44 -8.40 3.02
C ILE A 130 -10.26 -9.18 3.59
N LEU A 131 -10.53 -9.94 4.65
CA LEU A 131 -9.55 -10.84 5.25
C LEU A 131 -9.16 -11.97 4.29
N ILE A 132 -7.87 -12.09 4.00
CA ILE A 132 -7.26 -13.20 3.28
C ILE A 132 -6.50 -14.09 4.27
N SER A 133 -7.14 -15.18 4.68
CA SER A 133 -6.45 -16.25 5.41
C SER A 133 -5.54 -17.04 4.45
N PRO A 134 -4.30 -17.37 4.84
CA PRO A 134 -3.50 -18.37 4.12
C PRO A 134 -4.29 -19.68 4.03
N THR A 135 -4.43 -20.23 2.83
CA THR A 135 -4.77 -21.67 2.72
C THR A 135 -3.63 -22.46 3.35
N GLU A 136 -3.95 -23.41 4.21
CA GLU A 136 -2.99 -24.47 4.53
C GLU A 136 -2.51 -25.06 3.21
N ALA A 137 -1.20 -25.00 2.97
CA ALA A 137 -0.62 -25.79 1.91
C ALA A 137 -0.95 -27.24 2.24
N THR A 138 -1.77 -27.89 1.41
CA THR A 138 -1.92 -29.33 1.50
C THR A 138 -0.53 -29.91 1.34
N ASN A 139 0.02 -30.48 2.40
CA ASN A 139 1.34 -31.09 2.43
C ASN A 139 1.41 -32.16 1.33
N GLY A 140 1.81 -31.75 0.13
CA GLY A 140 2.51 -32.65 -0.79
C GLY A 140 3.72 -33.16 -0.02
N GLN A 141 3.98 -34.45 -0.12
CA GLN A 141 5.08 -35.06 0.59
C GLN A 141 6.38 -34.39 0.12
N GLU A 142 6.94 -33.52 0.95
CA GLU A 142 8.35 -33.18 0.89
C GLU A 142 9.09 -34.46 1.26
N GLU A 143 9.46 -35.22 0.22
CA GLU A 143 10.52 -36.22 0.36
C GLU A 143 11.80 -35.48 0.76
N ASP A 144 12.58 -36.14 1.62
CA ASP A 144 13.65 -35.57 2.45
C ASP A 144 14.90 -35.23 1.62
N ASP A 145 14.81 -34.22 0.75
CA ASP A 145 15.88 -33.76 -0.14
C ASP A 145 16.58 -32.50 0.41
N GLU A 146 17.59 -32.80 1.23
CA GLU A 146 18.81 -32.04 1.55
C GLU A 146 18.87 -30.52 1.25
N VAL A 147 19.05 -29.73 2.32
CA VAL A 147 19.14 -28.26 2.36
C VAL A 147 20.08 -27.64 1.30
N VAL A 148 19.52 -27.24 0.15
CA VAL A 148 20.23 -26.38 -0.82
C VAL A 148 20.24 -24.93 -0.32
N SER A 149 21.18 -24.64 0.58
CA SER A 149 21.48 -23.28 1.05
C SER A 149 21.77 -22.36 -0.14
N ALA A 150 20.94 -21.34 -0.35
CA ALA A 150 21.15 -20.32 -1.37
C ALA A 150 22.52 -19.65 -1.15
N LYS A 151 23.45 -19.83 -2.10
CA LYS A 151 24.84 -19.39 -1.98
C LYS A 151 24.93 -17.86 -1.95
N ARG A 152 25.03 -17.31 -0.74
CA ARG A 152 25.49 -15.95 -0.45
C ARG A 152 26.82 -15.71 -1.19
N LEU A 153 26.80 -14.83 -2.19
CA LEU A 153 27.98 -14.50 -2.99
C LEU A 153 29.02 -13.77 -2.13
N LYS A 154 29.98 -14.52 -1.57
CA LYS A 154 31.15 -13.94 -0.89
C LYS A 154 32.06 -13.31 -1.95
N LEU A 155 32.10 -11.98 -1.96
CA LEU A 155 33.19 -11.25 -2.61
C LEU A 155 34.45 -11.43 -1.75
N ASN A 156 35.44 -12.18 -2.25
CA ASN A 156 36.70 -12.35 -1.53
C ASN A 156 37.49 -11.04 -1.56
N LYS A 157 37.87 -10.58 -0.37
CA LYS A 157 38.82 -9.51 -0.17
C LYS A 157 40.20 -10.14 0.07
N ASP A 158 41.15 -9.76 -0.77
CA ASP A 158 42.50 -9.31 -0.39
C ASP A 158 43.53 -9.72 -1.45
N ASP A 159 44.18 -8.71 -2.02
CA ASP A 159 45.62 -8.74 -2.28
C ASP A 159 46.15 -7.31 -2.35
N THR A 160 47.00 -6.95 -1.38
CA THR A 160 47.61 -5.62 -1.26
C THR A 160 48.97 -5.56 -1.95
N ALA A 161 49.17 -4.63 -2.90
CA ALA A 161 50.44 -3.89 -3.04
C ALA A 161 50.37 -2.70 -4.02
N SER A 162 50.46 -1.49 -3.45
CA SER A 162 51.18 -0.29 -3.93
C SER A 162 51.61 -0.18 -5.41
N ALA A 163 51.17 0.89 -6.11
CA ALA A 163 51.99 2.11 -6.29
C ALA A 163 51.43 3.11 -7.33
N ALA A 164 51.27 4.37 -6.90
CA ALA A 164 51.44 5.65 -7.62
C ALA A 164 50.93 5.92 -9.07
N SER A 165 50.43 7.16 -9.20
CA SER A 165 50.46 8.08 -10.36
C SER A 165 49.20 8.27 -11.23
N ALA A 166 49.02 9.53 -11.64
CA ALA A 166 48.00 10.11 -12.52
C ALA A 166 48.68 11.29 -13.28
N PRO A 167 48.05 12.03 -14.23
CA PRO A 167 46.73 11.88 -14.87
C PRO A 167 46.79 11.97 -16.43
N SER A 168 45.65 12.33 -17.09
CA SER A 168 45.49 12.76 -18.52
C SER A 168 45.34 11.65 -19.60
N SER A 169 44.69 11.81 -20.77
CA SER A 169 43.66 12.76 -21.27
C SER A 169 43.10 12.38 -22.68
N VAL A 170 42.01 13.05 -23.13
CA VAL A 170 41.51 13.25 -24.55
C VAL A 170 40.80 12.12 -25.37
N ALA A 171 39.46 12.14 -25.34
CA ALA A 171 38.46 12.35 -26.44
C ALA A 171 38.32 11.54 -27.79
N ARG A 172 37.02 11.30 -28.14
CA ARG A 172 36.29 11.46 -29.45
C ARG A 172 36.06 10.33 -30.49
N GLY A 173 34.85 10.38 -31.12
CA GLY A 173 34.35 9.64 -32.30
C GLY A 173 33.35 8.50 -31.95
N GLU A 174 32.04 8.45 -32.27
CA GLU A 174 31.08 9.10 -33.20
C GLU A 174 30.81 8.39 -34.56
N LEU A 175 29.52 8.13 -34.89
CA LEU A 175 28.91 7.73 -36.20
C LEU A 175 29.20 6.29 -36.75
N ASP A 176 28.33 5.57 -37.50
CA ASP A 176 26.91 5.77 -37.88
C ASP A 176 26.15 4.48 -38.35
N HIS A 177 24.83 4.62 -38.57
CA HIS A 177 23.83 3.81 -39.31
C HIS A 177 24.22 2.60 -40.22
N SER A 178 23.37 1.55 -40.23
CA SER A 178 22.40 1.28 -41.34
C SER A 178 21.67 -0.09 -41.28
N THR A 179 20.36 -0.09 -41.57
CA THR A 179 19.53 -1.29 -41.89
C THR A 179 19.48 -1.51 -43.41
N PRO A 180 19.09 -2.71 -43.90
CA PRO A 180 17.80 -2.77 -44.61
C PRO A 180 17.01 -4.09 -44.45
N SER A 181 15.68 -3.98 -44.58
CA SER A 181 14.70 -5.07 -44.62
C SER A 181 14.67 -5.81 -45.98
N LEU A 182 13.97 -6.95 -46.10
CA LEU A 182 13.06 -7.27 -47.23
C LEU A 182 12.31 -8.64 -47.13
N LYS A 183 10.98 -8.58 -47.35
CA LYS A 183 10.06 -9.55 -48.02
C LYS A 183 9.57 -10.87 -47.37
N LYS A 184 8.28 -10.80 -47.02
CA LYS A 184 7.18 -11.80 -47.03
C LYS A 184 7.30 -13.02 -47.98
N LYS A 185 6.63 -14.12 -47.59
CA LYS A 185 5.68 -14.86 -48.45
C LYS A 185 4.62 -15.63 -47.64
N GLU A 186 3.36 -15.51 -48.05
CA GLU A 186 2.22 -16.37 -47.64
C GLU A 186 1.97 -17.44 -48.71
N VAL A 187 1.45 -18.62 -48.33
CA VAL A 187 0.51 -19.45 -49.13
C VAL A 187 -0.38 -20.25 -48.16
N GLN A 188 -1.68 -20.36 -48.48
CA GLN A 188 -2.68 -21.18 -47.77
C GLN A 188 -2.82 -22.57 -48.42
N ASN A 189 -3.18 -23.61 -47.65
CA ASN A 189 -4.42 -24.40 -47.83
C ASN A 189 -4.52 -25.62 -46.90
N ALA A 190 -5.75 -26.13 -46.74
CA ALA A 190 -6.16 -27.08 -45.69
C ALA A 190 -6.24 -28.54 -46.15
N SER A 191 -6.16 -29.48 -45.19
CA SER A 191 -7.21 -30.47 -44.83
C SER A 191 -6.66 -31.82 -44.28
N VAL A 192 -7.20 -32.26 -43.12
CA VAL A 192 -7.54 -33.66 -42.70
C VAL A 192 -6.51 -34.77 -43.05
N SER A 193 -5.91 -35.57 -42.17
CA SER A 193 -6.02 -35.89 -40.72
C SER A 193 -4.68 -36.57 -40.28
N ASN A 194 -4.44 -37.26 -39.14
CA ASN A 194 -5.27 -37.80 -38.04
C ASN A 194 -4.40 -38.01 -36.75
N GLU A 195 -4.81 -38.90 -35.83
CA GLU A 195 -4.10 -39.44 -34.64
C GLU A 195 -3.98 -38.48 -33.45
N THR A 196 -4.92 -38.49 -32.49
CA THR A 196 -5.10 -39.44 -31.37
C THR A 196 -4.02 -39.35 -30.29
N GLU A 197 -4.30 -38.60 -29.23
CA GLU A 197 -3.96 -39.03 -27.86
C GLU A 197 -4.94 -38.43 -26.84
N THR A 198 -5.20 -39.17 -25.76
CA THR A 198 -6.46 -39.09 -25.00
C THR A 198 -6.40 -38.20 -23.76
N LEU A 199 -7.38 -37.30 -23.63
CA LEU A 199 -7.71 -36.67 -22.35
C LEU A 199 -8.35 -37.71 -21.42
N SER A 200 -7.74 -37.93 -20.24
CA SER A 200 -8.29 -38.81 -19.21
C SER A 200 -9.07 -38.00 -18.18
N GLU A 201 -10.39 -38.20 -18.15
CA GLU A 201 -11.28 -37.63 -17.13
C GLU A 201 -11.06 -38.31 -15.78
N CYS A 202 -10.55 -37.59 -14.78
CA CYS A 202 -10.56 -38.09 -13.41
C CYS A 202 -11.91 -37.77 -12.75
N SER A 203 -12.82 -38.76 -12.78
CA SER A 203 -14.12 -38.68 -12.10
C SER A 203 -13.97 -38.77 -10.58
N ILE A 204 -14.12 -37.65 -9.87
CA ILE A 204 -14.25 -37.65 -8.40
C ILE A 204 -15.73 -37.67 -8.02
N SER A 205 -16.24 -38.89 -7.80
CA SER A 205 -17.56 -39.14 -7.21
C SER A 205 -17.43 -39.38 -5.71
N SER A 206 -17.83 -38.42 -4.88
CA SER A 206 -18.41 -38.70 -3.55
C SER A 206 -18.99 -37.45 -2.88
N SER A 207 -20.33 -37.43 -2.78
CA SER A 207 -21.16 -36.71 -1.80
C SER A 207 -21.07 -35.17 -1.67
N PRO A 208 -22.20 -34.43 -1.80
CA PRO A 208 -22.22 -32.99 -1.62
C PRO A 208 -22.16 -32.61 -0.13
N ARG A 209 -20.97 -32.25 0.36
CA ARG A 209 -20.87 -31.32 1.49
C ARG A 209 -20.77 -29.90 0.92
N ASN A 210 -21.83 -29.11 1.12
CA ASN A 210 -21.86 -27.68 0.78
C ASN A 210 -21.00 -26.86 1.75
N SER A 211 -19.69 -27.08 1.72
CA SER A 211 -18.69 -26.14 2.20
C SER A 211 -18.00 -25.55 0.98
N GLU A 212 -18.47 -24.41 0.49
CA GLU A 212 -17.70 -23.62 -0.47
C GLU A 212 -16.32 -23.34 0.14
N CYS A 213 -15.25 -23.63 -0.61
CA CYS A 213 -13.91 -23.23 -0.20
C CYS A 213 -13.91 -21.71 0.06
N PRO A 214 -13.46 -21.22 1.24
CA PRO A 214 -13.55 -19.81 1.61
C PRO A 214 -12.99 -18.86 0.54
N ILE A 215 -11.88 -19.23 -0.10
CA ILE A 215 -11.27 -18.49 -1.21
C ILE A 215 -12.22 -18.35 -2.40
N ARG A 216 -13.00 -19.38 -2.76
CA ARG A 216 -13.99 -19.29 -3.86
C ARG A 216 -15.09 -18.30 -3.56
N LYS A 217 -15.49 -18.13 -2.29
CA LYS A 217 -16.44 -17.10 -1.88
C LYS A 217 -15.80 -15.72 -2.03
N VAL A 218 -14.61 -15.51 -1.45
CA VAL A 218 -13.86 -14.25 -1.57
C VAL A 218 -13.66 -13.82 -3.03
N VAL A 219 -13.26 -14.74 -3.92
CA VAL A 219 -13.11 -14.47 -5.35
C VAL A 219 -14.44 -14.06 -6.01
N LYS A 220 -15.56 -14.67 -5.64
CA LYS A 220 -16.89 -14.24 -6.12
C LYS A 220 -17.24 -12.82 -5.64
N ASP A 221 -17.02 -12.55 -4.36
CA ASP A 221 -17.34 -11.26 -3.73
C ASP A 221 -16.48 -10.14 -4.36
N VAL A 222 -15.17 -10.37 -4.54
CA VAL A 222 -14.25 -9.47 -5.28
C VAL A 222 -14.73 -9.25 -6.72
N CYS A 223 -14.99 -10.32 -7.49
CA CYS A 223 -15.48 -10.20 -8.87
C CYS A 223 -16.78 -9.39 -8.98
N GLN A 224 -17.72 -9.55 -8.04
CA GLN A 224 -18.98 -8.80 -8.02
C GLN A 224 -18.77 -7.29 -7.76
N VAL A 225 -17.73 -6.92 -7.00
CA VAL A 225 -17.36 -5.52 -6.79
C VAL A 225 -16.64 -4.96 -8.02
N LEU A 226 -15.64 -5.68 -8.55
CA LEU A 226 -14.87 -5.24 -9.72
C LEU A 226 -15.77 -4.96 -10.95
N GLN A 227 -16.81 -5.77 -11.15
CA GLN A 227 -17.82 -5.60 -12.22
C GLN A 227 -18.60 -4.27 -12.20
N LYS A 228 -18.50 -3.47 -11.13
CA LYS A 228 -19.14 -2.14 -11.03
C LYS A 228 -18.23 -1.00 -11.52
N GLY A 229 -16.93 -1.26 -11.65
CA GLY A 229 -15.96 -0.30 -12.17
C GLY A 229 -15.81 -0.42 -13.68
N ASP A 230 -15.39 0.67 -14.33
CA ASP A 230 -15.15 0.71 -15.78
C ASP A 230 -13.82 0.03 -16.15
N ALA A 231 -12.89 -0.01 -15.18
CA ALA A 231 -11.64 -0.76 -15.20
C ALA A 231 -11.24 -1.10 -13.76
N TYR A 232 -10.21 -1.94 -13.62
CA TYR A 232 -9.56 -2.16 -12.32
C TYR A 232 -8.04 -2.03 -12.42
N ILE A 233 -7.43 -1.68 -11.29
CA ILE A 233 -5.99 -1.77 -11.06
C ILE A 233 -5.80 -2.85 -10.00
N LEU A 234 -4.89 -3.79 -10.26
CA LEU A 234 -4.38 -4.71 -9.25
C LEU A 234 -3.02 -4.21 -8.80
N ASP A 235 -2.90 -4.03 -7.50
CA ASP A 235 -1.72 -3.62 -6.78
C ASP A 235 -1.39 -4.70 -5.74
N ILE A 236 -0.13 -5.13 -5.75
CA ILE A 236 0.37 -6.21 -4.90
C ILE A 236 1.62 -5.64 -4.26
N ASP A 237 1.50 -5.20 -3.01
CA ASP A 237 2.66 -4.82 -2.22
C ASP A 237 3.09 -5.99 -1.33
N LEU A 238 4.36 -6.30 -1.45
CA LEU A 238 5.05 -7.40 -0.77
C LEU A 238 6.46 -6.92 -0.39
N ASP A 239 6.59 -5.61 -0.12
CA ASP A 239 7.83 -5.04 0.37
C ASP A 239 8.16 -5.50 1.79
N PHE A 240 9.27 -5.00 2.31
CA PHE A 240 9.78 -5.35 3.62
C PHE A 240 8.80 -5.06 4.77
N PHE A 241 8.04 -3.95 4.69
CA PHE A 241 7.05 -3.57 5.68
C PHE A 241 5.76 -4.40 5.51
N SER A 242 5.34 -4.69 4.27
CA SER A 242 4.17 -5.54 3.99
C SER A 242 4.30 -6.96 4.57
N VAL A 243 5.51 -7.53 4.56
CA VAL A 243 5.74 -8.93 4.97
C VAL A 243 6.42 -9.10 6.34
N LYS A 244 6.94 -8.02 6.94
CA LYS A 244 7.63 -8.07 8.23
C LYS A 244 7.36 -6.82 9.05
N ASN A 245 6.99 -6.98 10.31
CA ASN A 245 7.07 -5.88 11.28
C ASN A 245 8.54 -5.70 11.70
N PRO A 246 9.21 -4.58 11.34
CA PRO A 246 10.63 -4.41 11.60
C PRO A 246 10.90 -3.93 13.03
N PHE A 247 9.93 -3.27 13.67
CA PHE A 247 10.02 -2.72 15.01
C PHE A 247 10.14 -3.81 16.10
N LYS A 248 9.59 -5.00 15.85
CA LYS A 248 9.75 -6.19 16.73
C LYS A 248 11.19 -6.65 16.95
N GLU A 249 12.12 -6.28 16.06
CA GLU A 249 13.55 -6.58 16.19
C GLU A 249 14.38 -5.36 16.59
N MET A 250 13.79 -4.16 16.59
CA MET A 250 14.46 -2.90 16.96
C MET A 250 14.24 -2.54 18.43
N TYR A 251 13.04 -2.79 18.97
CA TYR A 251 12.67 -2.42 20.33
C TYR A 251 12.57 -3.63 21.25
N THR A 252 12.98 -3.45 22.51
CA THR A 252 12.66 -4.34 23.61
C THR A 252 11.16 -4.30 23.94
N GLN A 253 10.70 -5.28 24.71
CA GLN A 253 9.31 -5.33 25.18
C GLN A 253 8.92 -4.07 25.99
N THR A 254 9.83 -3.56 26.82
CA THR A 254 9.61 -2.35 27.63
C THR A 254 9.49 -1.09 26.77
N GLU A 255 10.40 -0.90 25.81
CA GLU A 255 10.31 0.24 24.86
C GLU A 255 9.02 0.16 24.03
N TYR A 256 8.58 -1.04 23.64
CA TYR A 256 7.32 -1.23 22.93
C TYR A 256 6.10 -0.89 23.80
N GLU A 257 6.11 -1.25 25.08
CA GLU A 257 5.07 -0.87 26.05
C GLU A 257 5.01 0.66 26.26
N LEU A 258 6.17 1.31 26.37
CA LEU A 258 6.27 2.78 26.46
C LEU A 258 5.73 3.47 25.20
N LEU A 259 6.05 2.95 24.00
CA LEU A 259 5.50 3.46 22.74
C LEU A 259 3.97 3.28 22.67
N GLN A 260 3.44 2.16 23.16
CA GLN A 260 2.00 1.91 23.23
C GLN A 260 1.25 2.83 24.22
N GLU A 261 1.92 3.25 25.31
CA GLU A 261 1.40 4.24 26.25
C GLU A 261 1.46 5.66 25.64
N LEU A 262 2.61 6.05 25.09
CA LEU A 262 2.84 7.38 24.54
C LEU A 262 1.91 7.73 23.37
N TYR A 263 1.78 6.81 22.41
CA TYR A 263 0.95 7.01 21.21
C TYR A 263 -0.51 6.55 21.41
N ASN A 264 -0.94 6.22 22.63
CA ASN A 264 -2.24 5.64 22.91
C ASN A 264 -3.39 6.49 22.33
N PHE A 265 -4.18 5.89 21.43
CA PHE A 265 -5.38 6.52 20.90
C PHE A 265 -6.64 6.03 21.64
N LYS A 266 -7.28 6.95 22.35
CA LYS A 266 -8.54 6.70 23.08
C LYS A 266 -9.72 6.63 22.10
N LYS A 267 -9.96 5.42 21.59
CA LYS A 267 -11.07 5.09 20.68
C LYS A 267 -12.44 5.54 21.23
N PRO A 268 -13.34 6.07 20.38
CA PRO A 268 -14.71 6.38 20.77
C PRO A 268 -15.53 5.09 20.98
N ASN A 269 -16.70 5.22 21.60
CA ASN A 269 -17.64 4.11 21.70
C ASN A 269 -18.21 3.76 20.32
N GLY A 270 -18.52 2.49 20.05
CA GLY A 270 -19.08 2.04 18.76
C GLY A 270 -20.46 2.62 18.38
N ASN A 271 -21.05 3.42 19.28
CA ASN A 271 -22.33 4.11 19.12
C ASN A 271 -22.15 5.65 19.17
N ALA A 272 -20.93 6.15 18.94
CA ALA A 272 -20.60 7.57 19.09
C ALA A 272 -21.48 8.46 18.22
N THR A 273 -21.94 9.57 18.79
CA THR A 273 -22.58 10.65 18.03
C THR A 273 -21.51 11.44 17.29
N GLU A 274 -21.92 12.19 16.27
CA GLU A 274 -21.04 13.11 15.52
C GLU A 274 -20.24 14.06 16.44
N VAL A 275 -20.88 14.59 17.49
CA VAL A 275 -20.21 15.40 18.53
C VAL A 275 -19.11 14.61 19.22
N CYS A 276 -19.38 13.36 19.63
CA CYS A 276 -18.34 12.51 20.25
C CYS A 276 -17.20 12.12 19.29
N LEU A 277 -17.44 12.11 17.97
CA LEU A 277 -16.40 11.89 16.96
C LEU A 277 -15.54 13.14 16.78
N LEU A 278 -16.17 14.32 16.72
CA LEU A 278 -15.48 15.61 16.72
C LEU A 278 -14.61 15.78 17.97
N ASP A 279 -15.18 15.58 19.17
CA ASP A 279 -14.43 15.61 20.43
C ASP A 279 -13.24 14.62 20.39
N CYS A 280 -13.43 13.43 19.84
CA CYS A 280 -12.39 12.40 19.75
C CYS A 280 -11.23 12.83 18.82
N VAL A 281 -11.56 13.41 17.67
CA VAL A 281 -10.60 13.95 16.71
C VAL A 281 -9.85 15.15 17.29
N GLU A 282 -10.55 16.12 17.88
CA GLU A 282 -9.93 17.31 18.48
C GLU A 282 -8.96 16.94 19.62
N ASN A 283 -9.36 16.04 20.52
CA ASN A 283 -8.48 15.55 21.58
C ASN A 283 -7.25 14.79 21.02
N ARG A 284 -7.39 14.11 19.88
CA ARG A 284 -6.27 13.40 19.24
C ARG A 284 -5.33 14.35 18.50
N VAL A 285 -5.84 15.38 17.83
CA VAL A 285 -5.00 16.40 17.19
C VAL A 285 -4.16 17.11 18.25
N HIS A 286 -4.76 17.60 19.34
CA HIS A 286 -4.01 18.20 20.44
C HIS A 286 -2.96 17.24 21.05
N GLN A 287 -3.27 15.95 21.22
CA GLN A 287 -2.29 14.95 21.67
C GLN A 287 -1.10 14.81 20.70
N LEU A 288 -1.34 14.85 19.38
CA LEU A 288 -0.28 14.76 18.38
C LEU A 288 0.57 16.04 18.34
N GLU A 289 -0.05 17.22 18.48
CA GLU A 289 0.65 18.51 18.59
C GLU A 289 1.52 18.58 19.85
N ASP A 290 1.00 18.15 21.01
CA ASP A 290 1.75 18.04 22.27
C ASP A 290 2.96 17.09 22.13
N LEU A 291 2.79 15.96 21.44
CA LEU A 291 3.87 15.01 21.17
C LEU A 291 4.91 15.61 20.21
N GLU A 292 4.50 16.24 19.12
CA GLU A 292 5.40 16.90 18.15
C GLU A 292 6.23 17.99 18.84
N ALA A 293 5.60 18.84 19.66
CA ALA A 293 6.29 19.86 20.43
C ALA A 293 7.29 19.27 21.44
N ALA A 294 6.90 18.22 22.18
CA ALA A 294 7.79 17.55 23.13
C ALA A 294 8.99 16.87 22.46
N PHE A 295 8.83 16.32 21.25
CA PHE A 295 9.94 15.77 20.47
C PHE A 295 10.83 16.85 19.85
N ALA A 296 10.27 17.98 19.41
CA ALA A 296 11.05 19.12 18.93
C ALA A 296 11.96 19.68 20.05
N ASP A 297 11.41 19.92 21.25
CA ASP A 297 12.17 20.35 22.44
C ASP A 297 13.30 19.35 22.81
N LEU A 298 13.06 18.05 22.59
CA LEU A 298 14.06 17.01 22.81
C LEU A 298 15.23 17.15 21.82
N CYS A 299 14.92 17.24 20.52
CA CYS A 299 15.91 17.32 19.43
C CYS A 299 16.70 18.64 19.40
N ASP A 300 16.12 19.76 19.82
CA ASP A 300 16.81 21.06 19.87
C ASP A 300 17.89 21.14 20.99
N SER A 301 18.03 20.11 21.82
CA SER A 301 18.88 20.08 23.02
C SER A 301 20.15 19.21 22.92
N ASP A 302 20.63 18.92 21.70
CA ASP A 302 21.83 18.14 21.32
C ASP A 302 23.20 18.67 21.79
N ASN A 303 23.27 19.30 22.97
CA ASN A 303 24.55 19.58 23.61
C ASN A 303 25.15 18.31 24.24
N GLU A 304 26.48 18.25 24.33
CA GLU A 304 27.22 17.06 24.78
C GLU A 304 26.91 16.66 26.25
N GLU A 305 26.40 17.60 27.05
CA GLU A 305 25.96 17.38 28.44
C GLU A 305 24.60 16.67 28.51
N THR A 306 23.65 17.03 27.63
CA THR A 306 22.36 16.32 27.44
C THR A 306 22.60 14.88 26.99
N LEU A 307 23.47 14.68 25.99
CA LEU A 307 23.79 13.35 25.46
C LEU A 307 24.49 12.47 26.50
N GLN A 308 25.43 13.01 27.29
CA GLN A 308 26.03 12.27 28.41
C GLN A 308 25.01 11.93 29.51
N LYS A 309 24.06 12.83 29.78
CA LYS A 309 23.00 12.60 30.76
C LYS A 309 22.05 11.48 30.33
N TRP A 310 21.61 11.43 29.06
CA TRP A 310 20.84 10.31 28.53
C TRP A 310 21.65 9.00 28.52
N ALA A 311 22.91 9.03 28.09
CA ALA A 311 23.80 7.86 28.13
C ALA A 311 24.04 7.32 29.57
N SER A 312 23.79 8.12 30.61
CA SER A 312 23.87 7.69 32.03
C SER A 312 22.62 7.02 32.59
N TYR A 313 21.50 7.04 31.86
CA TYR A 313 20.24 6.39 32.24
C TYR A 313 19.70 5.52 31.09
N PRO A 314 20.29 4.34 30.86
CA PRO A 314 19.72 3.36 29.93
C PRO A 314 18.44 2.77 30.55
N GLY A 315 17.30 3.17 30.03
CA GLY A 315 15.97 2.65 30.36
C GLY A 315 15.21 2.36 29.08
#